data_AF-A0A850NJG9-F1
#
_entry.id   AF-A0A850NJG9-F1
#
_cell.length_a   1.000
_cell.length_b   1.000
_cell.length_c   1.000
_cell.angle_alpha   90.00
_cell.angle_beta   90.00
_cell.angle_gamma   90.00
#
_symmetry.space_group_name_H-M   'P 1'
#
loop_
_entity.id
_entity.type
_entity.pdbx_description
1 polymer ?
#
loop_
_entity_poly.entity_id
_entity_poly.type
_entity_poly.pdbx_seq_one_letter_code
_entity_poly.pdbx_strand_id
1 'polypeptide(L)'
;MVYATAVKNAGKIVKLANGTTVLVKFSKETTERLVDVLKRLDLDAAQLKKLSDDLTDKEFAEAIAENPELVDSWKILDNAGVDDALRKNEDNLTGTKNYLDNNPSRVDEFKSHLSTEASKRRDGLYLKSLLERKEFKGTVYRGDKALKTPAEVFENGFSSLGTHDNLLNHIESNTTRGDFVSTTKDISIANQFTSKNGYIYEIRSQKGVDVNSTLGDDADAFFLEQVEVSMPGGIYHQIQKGLTLKGKLHLNILFLTRIM
;
A
#
# COMPACT_ATOMS: atom_id res chain seq x y z
N MET A 1 -33.61 2.04 12.03
CA MET A 1 -33.89 3.42 11.59
C MET A 1 -32.89 4.35 12.24
N VAL A 2 -32.00 4.98 11.47
CA VAL A 2 -31.06 6.00 11.95
C VAL A 2 -31.76 7.35 11.87
N TYR A 3 -31.90 8.07 12.98
CA TYR A 3 -32.48 9.40 13.01
C TYR A 3 -31.60 10.33 13.85
N ALA A 4 -31.38 11.55 13.36
CA ALA A 4 -30.66 12.59 14.09
C ALA A 4 -31.69 13.49 14.79
N THR A 5 -31.58 13.63 16.11
CA THR A 5 -32.43 14.54 16.89
C THR A 5 -31.59 15.75 17.33
N ALA A 6 -32.08 16.95 17.01
CA ALA A 6 -31.43 18.19 17.44
C ALA A 6 -31.71 18.45 18.93
N VAL A 7 -30.65 18.70 19.71
CA VAL A 7 -30.77 19.18 21.08
C VAL A 7 -30.34 20.65 21.10
N LYS A 8 -31.20 21.53 21.64
CA LYS A 8 -30.93 22.97 21.73
C LYS A 8 -29.63 23.20 22.53
N ASN A 9 -28.75 24.03 21.97
CA ASN A 9 -27.53 24.58 22.60
C ASN A 9 -26.41 23.59 22.96
N ALA A 10 -26.42 22.35 22.45
CA ALA A 10 -25.37 21.37 22.74
C ALA A 10 -24.83 20.59 21.52
N GLY A 11 -25.21 20.92 20.29
CA GLY A 11 -24.93 20.09 19.11
C GLY A 11 -25.99 18.98 18.92
N LYS A 12 -26.01 18.33 17.75
CA LYS A 12 -26.97 17.24 17.46
C LYS A 12 -26.44 15.91 18.01
N ILE A 13 -27.33 15.13 18.62
CA ILE A 13 -27.05 13.79 19.10
C ILE A 13 -27.37 12.81 17.96
N VAL A 14 -26.41 11.96 17.58
CA VAL A 14 -26.72 10.82 16.69
C VAL A 14 -27.18 9.68 17.59
N LYS A 15 -28.49 9.44 17.59
CA LYS A 15 -29.09 8.31 18.30
C LYS A 15 -29.29 7.17 17.31
N LEU A 16 -28.59 6.07 17.56
CA LEU A 16 -28.57 4.89 16.70
C LEU A 16 -29.79 4.00 16.99
N ALA A 17 -30.15 3.15 16.03
CA ALA A 17 -31.36 2.32 16.10
C ALA A 17 -31.39 1.36 17.30
N ASN A 18 -30.23 1.04 17.87
CA ASN A 18 -30.04 0.19 19.05
C ASN A 18 -30.12 0.96 20.38
N GLY A 19 -30.40 2.27 20.37
CA GLY A 19 -30.48 3.11 21.57
C GLY A 19 -29.15 3.77 21.97
N THR A 20 -28.03 3.40 21.34
CA THR A 20 -26.72 4.01 21.58
C THR A 20 -26.72 5.46 21.11
N THR A 21 -26.11 6.32 21.92
CA THR A 21 -26.05 7.77 21.72
C THR A 21 -24.59 8.16 21.49
N VAL A 22 -24.25 8.57 20.27
CA VAL A 22 -22.94 9.16 20.00
C VAL A 22 -23.05 10.66 20.17
N LEU A 23 -22.30 11.22 21.12
CA LEU A 23 -22.25 12.66 21.35
C LEU A 23 -21.06 13.25 20.60
N VAL A 24 -21.28 13.69 19.35
CA VAL A 24 -20.29 14.52 18.66
C VAL A 24 -21.00 15.76 18.13
N LYS A 25 -20.50 16.94 18.51
CA LYS A 25 -21.07 18.24 18.13
C LYS A 25 -20.71 18.58 16.69
N PHE A 26 -21.34 17.90 15.73
CA PHE A 26 -21.17 18.24 14.33
C PHE A 26 -22.04 19.44 13.91
N SER A 27 -21.61 20.11 12.84
CA SER A 27 -22.47 21.08 12.15
C SER A 27 -23.75 20.39 11.63
N LYS A 28 -24.78 21.18 11.33
CA LYS A 28 -26.03 20.63 10.75
C LYS A 28 -25.75 19.85 9.47
N GLU A 29 -24.95 20.44 8.59
CA GLU A 29 -24.59 19.88 7.28
C GLU A 29 -23.77 18.59 7.43
N THR A 30 -22.73 18.61 8.27
CA THR A 30 -21.92 17.42 8.59
C THR A 30 -22.79 16.30 9.15
N THR A 31 -23.73 16.61 10.05
CA THR A 31 -24.65 15.60 10.61
C THR A 31 -25.50 14.95 9.54
N GLU A 32 -26.04 15.74 8.60
CA GLU A 32 -26.89 15.25 7.51
C GLU A 32 -26.09 14.33 6.58
N ARG A 33 -24.88 14.75 6.18
CA ARG A 33 -23.95 13.93 5.39
C ARG A 33 -23.59 12.62 6.11
N LEU A 34 -23.24 12.68 7.39
CA LEU A 34 -22.90 11.49 8.17
C LEU A 34 -24.07 10.52 8.26
N VAL A 35 -25.30 11.01 8.47
CA VAL A 35 -26.49 10.16 8.47
C VAL A 35 -26.68 9.45 7.13
N ASP A 36 -26.41 10.11 6.02
CA ASP A 36 -26.53 9.51 4.70
C ASP A 36 -25.45 8.44 4.45
N VAL A 37 -24.21 8.68 4.88
CA VAL A 37 -23.14 7.67 4.89
C VAL A 37 -23.54 6.45 5.73
N LEU A 38 -24.03 6.66 6.96
CA LEU A 38 -24.43 5.57 7.86
C LEU A 38 -25.58 4.73 7.28
N LYS A 39 -26.55 5.37 6.61
CA LYS A 39 -27.64 4.65 5.92
C LYS A 39 -27.11 3.83 4.75
N ARG A 40 -26.21 4.41 3.94
CA ARG A 40 -25.61 3.75 2.78
C ARG A 40 -24.77 2.55 3.19
N LEU A 41 -24.05 2.67 4.30
CA LEU A 41 -23.16 1.61 4.79
C LEU A 41 -23.90 0.44 5.45
N ASP A 42 -25.15 0.61 5.87
CA ASP A 42 -25.94 -0.44 6.54
C ASP A 42 -25.14 -1.15 7.65
N LEU A 43 -24.66 -0.35 8.62
CA LEU A 43 -23.89 -0.86 9.76
C LEU A 43 -24.78 -1.65 10.73
N ASP A 44 -24.30 -2.81 11.16
CA ASP A 44 -24.99 -3.60 12.18
C ASP A 44 -24.88 -2.96 13.58
N ALA A 45 -25.60 -3.51 14.56
CA ALA A 45 -25.63 -2.96 15.92
C ALA A 45 -24.26 -2.95 16.63
N ALA A 46 -23.39 -3.91 16.32
CA ALA A 46 -22.05 -4.01 16.90
C ALA A 46 -21.11 -2.98 16.27
N GLN A 47 -21.13 -2.85 14.95
CA GLN A 47 -20.39 -1.82 14.20
C GLN A 47 -20.83 -0.41 14.62
N LEU A 48 -22.14 -0.18 14.74
CA LEU A 48 -22.69 1.08 15.23
C LEU A 48 -22.22 1.43 16.64
N LYS A 49 -22.18 0.44 17.54
CA LYS A 49 -21.63 0.64 18.88
C LYS A 49 -20.13 0.94 18.82
N LYS A 50 -19.38 0.22 18.00
CA LYS A 50 -17.93 0.40 17.90
C LYS A 50 -17.55 1.75 17.29
N LEU A 51 -18.25 2.19 16.25
CA LEU A 51 -18.11 3.55 15.70
C LEU A 51 -18.42 4.60 16.76
N SER A 52 -19.46 4.38 17.57
CA SER A 52 -19.79 5.27 18.68
C SER A 52 -18.66 5.37 19.70
N ASP A 53 -18.04 4.24 20.05
CA ASP A 53 -16.95 4.18 21.01
C ASP A 53 -15.68 4.84 20.42
N ASP A 54 -15.36 4.56 19.15
CA ASP A 54 -14.21 5.16 18.46
C ASP A 54 -14.38 6.69 18.31
N LEU A 55 -15.59 7.20 18.06
CA LEU A 55 -15.90 8.64 17.98
C LEU A 55 -15.74 9.40 19.31
N THR A 56 -15.43 8.72 20.42
CA THR A 56 -14.99 9.39 21.66
C THR A 56 -13.55 9.90 21.57
N ASP A 57 -12.78 9.37 20.62
CA ASP A 57 -11.46 9.87 20.25
C ASP A 57 -11.61 11.20 19.52
N LYS A 58 -10.94 12.24 20.04
CA LYS A 58 -11.11 13.60 19.56
C LYS A 58 -10.61 13.77 18.12
N GLU A 59 -9.44 13.23 17.80
CA GLU A 59 -8.81 13.41 16.49
C GLU A 59 -9.61 12.68 15.41
N PHE A 60 -10.03 11.44 15.70
CA PHE A 60 -10.91 10.70 14.79
C PHE A 60 -12.26 11.40 14.61
N ALA A 61 -12.87 11.91 15.68
CA ALA A 61 -14.13 12.64 15.59
C ALA A 61 -13.99 13.92 14.74
N GLU A 62 -12.88 14.65 14.87
CA GLU A 62 -12.57 15.83 14.05
C GLU A 62 -12.42 15.43 12.57
N ALA A 63 -11.67 14.36 12.26
CA ALA A 63 -11.53 13.84 10.89
C ALA A 63 -12.88 13.44 10.27
N ILE A 64 -13.75 12.75 11.00
CA ILE A 64 -15.12 12.42 10.54
C ILE A 64 -15.98 13.69 10.39
N ALA A 65 -15.77 14.71 11.22
CA ALA A 65 -16.48 15.98 11.11
C ALA A 65 -16.21 16.68 9.77
N GLU A 66 -14.94 16.68 9.38
CA GLU A 66 -14.45 17.31 8.16
C GLU A 66 -14.82 16.47 6.93
N ASN A 67 -14.67 15.15 7.03
CA ASN A 67 -14.97 14.22 5.96
C ASN A 67 -15.76 12.98 6.42
N PRO A 68 -17.11 13.06 6.44
CA PRO A 68 -17.96 11.94 6.85
C PRO A 68 -17.80 10.65 6.01
N GLU A 69 -17.30 10.73 4.77
CA GLU A 69 -17.07 9.55 3.92
C GLU A 69 -15.89 8.69 4.43
N LEU A 70 -15.09 9.18 5.37
CA LEU A 70 -14.04 8.38 6.02
C LEU A 70 -14.61 7.22 6.85
N VAL A 71 -15.92 7.24 7.16
CA VAL A 71 -16.60 6.10 7.81
C VAL A 71 -16.60 4.86 6.92
N ASP A 72 -16.53 5.00 5.59
CA ASP A 72 -16.35 3.87 4.66
C ASP A 72 -15.02 3.16 4.89
N SER A 73 -13.92 3.94 4.94
CA SER A 73 -12.59 3.40 5.25
C SER A 73 -12.57 2.79 6.64
N TRP A 74 -13.14 3.47 7.64
CA TRP A 74 -13.24 2.96 9.01
C TRP A 74 -13.94 1.60 9.03
N LYS A 75 -15.06 1.44 8.32
CA LYS A 75 -15.78 0.15 8.24
C LYS A 75 -14.91 -0.95 7.63
N ILE A 76 -14.13 -0.62 6.59
CA ILE A 76 -13.24 -1.59 5.94
C ILE A 76 -12.13 -2.03 6.91
N LEU A 77 -11.48 -1.09 7.59
CA LEU A 77 -10.45 -1.37 8.58
C LEU A 77 -11.02 -2.17 9.77
N ASP A 78 -12.20 -1.80 10.25
CA ASP A 78 -12.91 -2.51 11.32
C ASP A 78 -13.21 -3.96 10.96
N ASN A 79 -13.79 -4.20 9.79
CA ASN A 79 -14.12 -5.54 9.30
C ASN A 79 -12.88 -6.43 9.10
N ALA A 80 -11.74 -5.83 8.76
CA ALA A 80 -10.48 -6.54 8.63
C ALA A 80 -9.81 -6.84 9.98
N GLY A 81 -10.36 -6.35 11.09
CA GLY A 81 -9.80 -6.54 12.43
C GLY A 81 -8.56 -5.70 12.70
N VAL A 82 -8.41 -4.57 12.00
CA VAL A 82 -7.30 -3.62 12.19
C VAL A 82 -7.35 -3.02 13.60
N ASP A 83 -6.15 -2.80 14.15
CA ASP A 83 -5.95 -2.19 15.47
C ASP A 83 -6.70 -0.85 15.61
N ASP A 84 -7.09 -0.52 16.85
CA ASP A 84 -7.91 0.68 17.09
C ASP A 84 -7.15 1.99 16.83
N ALA A 85 -5.86 2.04 17.15
CA ALA A 85 -5.03 3.19 16.85
C ALA A 85 -4.94 3.44 15.34
N LEU A 86 -4.82 2.37 14.55
CA LEU A 86 -4.68 2.46 13.11
C LEU A 86 -6.00 2.81 12.41
N ARG A 87 -7.14 2.23 12.84
CA ARG A 87 -8.44 2.49 12.20
C ARG A 87 -9.03 3.87 12.53
N LYS A 88 -8.55 4.52 13.60
CA LYS A 88 -8.95 5.87 13.99
C LYS A 88 -8.06 6.96 13.39
N ASN A 89 -6.86 6.60 12.93
CA ASN A 89 -5.92 7.54 12.36
C ASN A 89 -6.40 8.09 11.01
N GLU A 90 -6.42 9.42 10.87
CA GLU A 90 -6.92 10.11 9.68
C GLU A 90 -6.13 9.77 8.41
N ASP A 91 -4.79 9.68 8.49
CA ASP A 91 -3.94 9.37 7.34
C ASP A 91 -4.25 7.97 6.79
N ASN A 92 -4.44 6.99 7.67
CA ASN A 92 -4.83 5.64 7.27
C ASN A 92 -6.22 5.60 6.63
N LEU A 93 -7.19 6.34 7.18
CA LEU A 93 -8.55 6.42 6.63
C LEU A 93 -8.57 7.08 5.25
N THR A 94 -7.89 8.22 5.13
CA THR A 94 -7.76 8.98 3.90
C THR A 94 -6.97 8.22 2.85
N GLY A 95 -5.85 7.61 3.24
CA GLY A 95 -5.04 6.78 2.37
C GLY A 95 -5.81 5.55 1.87
N THR A 96 -6.54 4.86 2.75
CA THR A 96 -7.40 3.73 2.36
C THR A 96 -8.45 4.17 1.34
N LYS A 97 -9.12 5.30 1.60
CA LYS A 97 -10.10 5.87 0.67
C LYS A 97 -9.47 6.16 -0.69
N ASN A 98 -8.37 6.92 -0.70
CA ASN A 98 -7.68 7.31 -1.93
C ASN A 98 -7.18 6.09 -2.71
N TYR A 99 -6.67 5.07 -2.02
CA TYR A 99 -6.22 3.85 -2.66
C TYR A 99 -7.39 3.13 -3.36
N LEU A 100 -8.51 2.94 -2.67
CA LEU A 100 -9.67 2.24 -3.23
C LEU A 100 -10.38 3.03 -4.32
N ASP A 101 -10.46 4.36 -4.20
CA ASP A 101 -11.01 5.24 -5.24
C ASP A 101 -10.17 5.15 -6.53
N ASN A 102 -8.84 5.03 -6.42
CA ASN A 102 -7.94 4.86 -7.57
C ASN A 102 -7.85 3.41 -8.06
N ASN A 103 -8.27 2.42 -7.25
CA ASN A 103 -8.17 0.99 -7.54
C ASN A 103 -9.49 0.26 -7.25
N PRO A 104 -10.63 0.67 -7.86
CA PRO A 104 -11.94 0.11 -7.52
C PRO A 104 -12.05 -1.40 -7.82
N SER A 105 -11.25 -1.92 -8.75
CA SER A 105 -11.19 -3.35 -9.07
C SER A 105 -10.43 -4.18 -8.03
N ARG A 106 -9.70 -3.55 -7.10
CA ARG A 106 -8.87 -4.21 -6.08
C ARG A 106 -9.49 -4.22 -4.69
N VAL A 107 -10.74 -3.78 -4.52
CA VAL A 107 -11.39 -3.69 -3.20
C VAL A 107 -11.36 -5.01 -2.43
N ASP A 108 -11.70 -6.12 -3.08
CA ASP A 108 -11.76 -7.43 -2.42
C ASP A 108 -10.35 -7.97 -2.13
N GLU A 109 -9.40 -7.76 -3.05
CA GLU A 109 -7.99 -8.10 -2.86
C GLU A 109 -7.40 -7.33 -1.67
N PHE A 110 -7.65 -6.02 -1.59
CA PHE A 110 -7.22 -5.16 -0.48
C PHE A 110 -7.78 -5.65 0.85
N LYS A 111 -9.10 -5.91 0.93
CA LYS A 111 -9.74 -6.43 2.16
C LYS A 111 -9.15 -7.76 2.59
N SER A 112 -8.92 -8.67 1.64
CA SER A 112 -8.35 -9.99 1.91
C SER A 112 -6.92 -9.89 2.45
N HIS A 113 -6.07 -9.08 1.80
CA HIS A 113 -4.71 -8.86 2.27
C HIS A 113 -4.67 -8.16 3.62
N LEU A 114 -5.45 -7.09 3.80
CA LEU A 114 -5.53 -6.36 5.06
C LEU A 114 -5.94 -7.28 6.21
N SER A 115 -6.97 -8.11 6.02
CA SER A 115 -7.42 -9.06 7.06
C SER A 115 -6.34 -10.10 7.38
N THR A 116 -5.64 -10.58 6.34
CA THR A 116 -4.53 -11.53 6.50
C THR A 116 -3.40 -10.90 7.32
N GLU A 117 -3.00 -9.68 7.00
CA GLU A 117 -1.91 -9.00 7.68
C GLU A 117 -2.30 -8.53 9.09
N ALA A 118 -3.55 -8.10 9.32
CA ALA A 118 -4.09 -7.83 10.65
C ALA A 118 -4.05 -9.08 11.55
N SER A 119 -4.39 -10.25 11.02
CA SER A 119 -4.31 -11.52 11.77
C SER A 119 -2.87 -11.87 12.21
N LYS A 120 -1.87 -11.35 11.48
CA LYS A 120 -0.44 -11.48 11.79
C LYS A 120 0.10 -10.30 12.61
N ARG A 121 -0.73 -9.32 12.98
CA ARG A 121 -0.33 -8.04 13.62
C ARG A 121 0.64 -7.22 12.77
N ARG A 122 0.46 -7.25 11.44
CA ARG A 122 1.25 -6.50 10.44
C ARG A 122 0.40 -5.52 9.64
N ASP A 123 -0.80 -5.23 10.10
CA ASP A 123 -1.73 -4.27 9.51
C ASP A 123 -1.11 -2.87 9.35
N GLY A 124 -0.39 -2.38 10.36
CA GLY A 124 0.34 -1.10 10.26
C GLY A 124 1.39 -1.11 9.14
N LEU A 125 2.20 -2.17 9.07
CA LEU A 125 3.19 -2.35 8.01
C LEU A 125 2.53 -2.47 6.63
N TYR A 126 1.42 -3.18 6.52
CA TYR A 126 0.71 -3.37 5.26
C TYR A 126 0.16 -2.03 4.75
N LEU A 127 -0.53 -1.26 5.62
CA LEU A 127 -1.04 0.06 5.29
C LEU A 127 0.11 0.99 4.87
N LYS A 128 1.19 1.07 5.65
CA LYS A 128 2.38 1.86 5.30
C LYS A 128 2.97 1.45 3.94
N SER A 129 3.09 0.14 3.68
CA SER A 129 3.64 -0.40 2.43
C SER A 129 2.82 -0.08 1.18
N LEU A 130 1.55 0.28 1.36
CA LEU A 130 0.63 0.58 0.28
C LEU A 130 0.39 2.08 0.12
N LEU A 131 0.19 2.77 1.25
CA LEU A 131 -0.26 4.16 1.31
C LEU A 131 0.89 5.16 1.33
N GLU A 132 2.08 4.75 1.81
CA GLU A 132 3.21 5.66 2.07
C GLU A 132 4.50 5.33 1.31
N ARG A 133 4.38 4.60 0.19
CA ARG A 133 5.53 4.13 -0.61
C ARG A 133 6.53 5.25 -0.87
N LYS A 134 7.77 5.03 -0.45
CA LYS A 134 8.88 5.93 -0.76
C LYS A 134 9.51 5.53 -2.07
N GLU A 135 9.38 6.40 -3.07
CA GLU A 135 9.99 6.16 -4.37
C GLU A 135 11.51 6.34 -4.32
N PHE A 136 12.23 5.41 -4.93
CA PHE A 136 13.65 5.51 -5.20
C PHE A 136 13.92 5.94 -6.64
N LYS A 137 14.61 7.06 -6.79
CA LYS A 137 15.07 7.61 -8.08
C LYS A 137 16.57 7.51 -8.22
N GLY A 138 17.10 6.31 -8.36
CA GLY A 138 18.54 6.07 -8.49
C GLY A 138 18.89 5.02 -9.54
N THR A 139 20.17 4.64 -9.55
CA THR A 139 20.61 3.42 -10.21
C THR A 139 20.35 2.25 -9.27
N VAL A 140 19.80 1.17 -9.81
CA VAL A 140 19.60 -0.11 -9.13
C VAL A 140 20.13 -1.24 -10.00
N TYR A 141 20.35 -2.38 -9.37
CA TYR A 141 20.94 -3.56 -9.99
C TYR A 141 20.01 -4.76 -9.86
N ARG A 142 19.98 -5.60 -10.89
CA ARG A 142 19.27 -6.87 -10.85
C ARG A 142 20.19 -7.99 -11.34
N GLY A 143 20.46 -8.95 -10.48
CA GLY A 143 21.03 -10.23 -10.89
C GLY A 143 19.94 -11.12 -11.49
N ASP A 144 20.20 -11.70 -12.65
CA ASP A 144 19.27 -12.61 -13.29
C ASP A 144 19.98 -13.85 -13.84
N LYS A 145 19.21 -14.93 -14.00
CA LYS A 145 19.70 -16.20 -14.53
C LYS A 145 19.88 -16.08 -16.04
N ALA A 146 20.69 -16.97 -16.61
CA ALA A 146 20.95 -17.02 -18.05
C ALA A 146 19.78 -17.60 -18.88
N LEU A 147 18.52 -17.30 -18.52
CA LEU A 147 17.34 -17.76 -19.23
C LEU A 147 16.99 -16.87 -20.43
N LYS A 148 17.42 -15.61 -20.40
CA LYS A 148 17.30 -14.64 -21.48
C LYS A 148 18.65 -13.98 -21.72
N THR A 149 18.95 -13.68 -22.97
CA THR A 149 20.12 -12.89 -23.35
C THR A 149 19.90 -11.41 -23.03
N PRO A 150 20.98 -10.60 -22.91
CA PRO A 150 20.85 -9.16 -22.70
C PRO A 150 20.05 -8.46 -23.81
N ALA A 151 20.16 -8.92 -25.06
CA ALA A 151 19.40 -8.36 -26.18
C ALA A 151 17.89 -8.56 -25.99
N GLU A 152 17.45 -9.76 -25.60
CA GLU A 152 16.04 -10.05 -25.33
C GLU A 152 15.51 -9.25 -24.13
N VAL A 153 16.35 -9.04 -23.11
CA VAL A 153 15.99 -8.22 -21.94
C VAL A 153 15.94 -6.74 -22.28
N PHE A 154 16.84 -6.22 -23.13
CA PHE A 154 16.79 -4.82 -23.56
C PHE A 154 15.57 -4.50 -24.41
N GLU A 155 15.12 -5.47 -25.22
CA GLU A 155 13.92 -5.35 -26.04
C GLU A 155 12.63 -5.45 -25.19
N ASN A 156 12.53 -6.50 -24.36
CA ASN A 156 11.27 -6.88 -23.71
C ASN A 156 11.20 -6.52 -22.23
N GLY A 157 12.31 -6.13 -21.62
CA GLY A 157 12.36 -5.85 -20.20
C GLY A 157 12.20 -7.06 -19.27
N PHE A 158 11.90 -6.74 -18.02
CA PHE A 158 11.49 -7.68 -16.98
C PHE A 158 10.02 -7.46 -16.64
N SER A 159 9.17 -8.41 -16.99
CA SER A 159 7.78 -8.41 -16.53
C SER A 159 7.68 -8.88 -15.08
N SER A 160 6.73 -8.32 -14.32
CA SER A 160 6.30 -8.90 -13.05
C SER A 160 5.66 -10.27 -13.27
N LEU A 161 5.66 -11.12 -12.24
CA LEU A 161 5.20 -12.51 -12.35
C LEU A 161 3.75 -12.72 -11.89
N GLY A 162 3.12 -11.70 -11.32
CA GLY A 162 1.71 -11.72 -10.93
C GLY A 162 1.17 -10.30 -10.80
N THR A 163 0.03 -10.16 -10.12
CA THR A 163 -0.79 -8.95 -10.21
C THR A 163 -1.04 -8.24 -8.89
N HIS A 164 -0.73 -8.86 -7.75
CA HIS A 164 -0.98 -8.22 -6.46
C HIS A 164 0.07 -7.15 -6.16
N ASP A 165 -0.35 -6.09 -5.46
CA ASP A 165 0.53 -4.99 -5.05
C ASP A 165 0.90 -5.04 -3.57
N ASN A 166 0.59 -6.14 -2.86
CA ASN A 166 1.06 -6.34 -1.50
C ASN A 166 2.60 -6.52 -1.45
N LEU A 167 3.30 -5.47 -1.02
CA LEU A 167 4.76 -5.43 -0.93
C LEU A 167 5.29 -6.41 0.12
N LEU A 168 4.62 -6.55 1.27
CA LEU A 168 5.04 -7.48 2.32
C LEU A 168 5.06 -8.93 1.81
N ASN A 169 3.99 -9.33 1.11
CA ASN A 169 3.93 -10.66 0.49
C ASN A 169 5.04 -10.86 -0.57
N HIS A 170 5.43 -9.80 -1.27
CA HIS A 170 6.47 -9.85 -2.29
C HIS A 170 7.87 -10.08 -1.70
N ILE A 171 8.20 -9.38 -0.60
CA ILE A 171 9.53 -9.44 0.02
C ILE A 171 9.68 -10.62 1.00
N GLU A 172 8.58 -11.12 1.56
CA GLU A 172 8.58 -12.26 2.49
C GLU A 172 8.82 -13.60 1.77
N SER A 173 8.36 -13.73 0.53
CA SER A 173 8.44 -14.98 -0.21
C SER A 173 8.66 -14.78 -1.70
N ASN A 174 9.57 -15.58 -2.26
CA ASN A 174 9.80 -15.67 -3.71
C ASN A 174 8.76 -16.55 -4.45
N THR A 175 7.84 -17.21 -3.72
CA THR A 175 6.79 -18.06 -4.32
C THR A 175 5.51 -17.29 -4.62
N THR A 176 5.27 -16.18 -3.90
CA THR A 176 4.09 -15.35 -4.06
C THR A 176 4.37 -14.30 -5.13
N ARG A 177 3.81 -14.52 -6.32
CA ARG A 177 4.09 -13.70 -7.50
C ARG A 177 3.26 -12.42 -7.45
N GLY A 178 3.91 -11.31 -7.14
CA GLY A 178 3.33 -9.97 -7.16
C GLY A 178 3.61 -9.20 -8.44
N ASP A 179 3.03 -8.01 -8.51
CA ASP A 179 3.27 -7.02 -9.57
C ASP A 179 4.59 -6.25 -9.35
N PHE A 180 5.64 -6.98 -9.00
CA PHE A 180 6.94 -6.41 -8.66
C PHE A 180 8.07 -7.17 -9.34
N VAL A 181 9.16 -6.45 -9.62
CA VAL A 181 10.46 -7.00 -9.99
C VAL A 181 11.49 -6.51 -8.99
N SER A 182 12.10 -7.44 -8.24
CA SER A 182 13.12 -7.12 -7.25
C SER A 182 14.40 -6.61 -7.91
N THR A 183 14.93 -5.51 -7.36
CA THR A 183 16.23 -4.94 -7.68
C THR A 183 16.90 -4.48 -6.39
N THR A 184 18.18 -4.13 -6.41
CA THR A 184 18.91 -3.70 -5.21
C THR A 184 19.78 -2.48 -5.51
N LYS A 185 20.03 -1.66 -4.49
CA LYS A 185 20.98 -0.54 -4.59
C LYS A 185 22.45 -1.00 -4.62
N ASP A 186 22.74 -2.26 -4.25
CA ASP A 186 24.09 -2.81 -4.17
C ASP A 186 24.35 -3.87 -5.25
N ILE A 187 25.31 -3.59 -6.13
CA ILE A 187 25.72 -4.52 -7.19
C ILE A 187 26.25 -5.87 -6.65
N SER A 188 26.86 -5.86 -5.47
CA SER A 188 27.41 -7.05 -4.80
C SER A 188 26.29 -7.98 -4.35
N ILE A 189 25.14 -7.42 -3.95
CA ILE A 189 23.94 -8.18 -3.61
C ILE A 189 23.30 -8.74 -4.88
N ALA A 190 23.17 -7.92 -5.93
CA ALA A 190 22.68 -8.39 -7.24
C ALA A 190 23.51 -9.57 -7.76
N ASN A 191 24.83 -9.54 -7.56
CA ASN A 191 25.72 -10.62 -7.94
C ASN A 191 25.38 -11.96 -7.26
N GLN A 192 24.90 -11.96 -6.01
CA GLN A 192 24.53 -13.18 -5.28
C GLN A 192 23.32 -13.92 -5.91
N PHE A 193 22.45 -13.18 -6.61
CA PHE A 193 21.28 -13.73 -7.31
C PHE A 193 21.58 -14.11 -8.77
N THR A 194 22.82 -13.95 -9.21
CA THR A 194 23.24 -14.23 -10.58
C THR A 194 23.77 -15.66 -10.71
N SER A 195 23.31 -16.41 -11.73
CA SER A 195 23.87 -17.73 -12.03
C SER A 195 25.29 -17.64 -12.65
N LYS A 196 26.07 -18.72 -12.70
CA LYS A 196 27.43 -18.75 -13.30
C LYS A 196 27.52 -18.11 -14.71
N ASN A 197 26.44 -18.23 -15.50
CA ASN A 197 26.34 -17.68 -16.85
C ASN A 197 25.34 -16.51 -16.94
N GLY A 198 24.85 -16.02 -15.80
CA GLY A 198 23.84 -14.98 -15.72
C GLY A 198 24.42 -13.59 -15.92
N TYR A 199 23.54 -12.60 -15.71
CA TYR A 199 23.84 -11.20 -15.96
C TYR A 199 23.38 -10.34 -14.78
N ILE A 200 24.14 -9.28 -14.53
CA ILE A 200 23.74 -8.17 -13.68
C ILE A 200 23.34 -7.02 -14.57
N TYR A 201 22.12 -6.53 -14.40
CA TYR A 201 21.59 -5.41 -15.16
C TYR A 201 21.63 -4.13 -14.33
N GLU A 202 22.14 -3.05 -14.91
CA GLU A 202 22.06 -1.71 -14.34
C GLU A 202 20.81 -1.01 -14.89
N ILE A 203 19.98 -0.53 -13.97
CA ILE A 203 18.63 -0.04 -14.24
C ILE A 203 18.48 1.34 -13.61
N ARG A 204 17.96 2.31 -14.37
CA ARG A 204 17.65 3.65 -13.85
C ARG A 204 16.21 3.69 -13.35
N SER A 205 16.03 3.43 -12.06
CA SER A 205 14.72 3.56 -11.42
C SER A 205 14.25 5.02 -11.44
N GLN A 206 12.95 5.20 -11.72
CA GLN A 206 12.23 6.47 -11.60
C GLN A 206 11.07 6.41 -10.60
N LYS A 207 10.61 5.19 -10.26
CA LYS A 207 9.39 4.94 -9.47
C LYS A 207 9.43 3.60 -8.70
N GLY A 208 10.62 3.03 -8.51
CA GLY A 208 10.78 1.84 -7.68
C GLY A 208 10.48 2.14 -6.22
N VAL A 209 9.96 1.18 -5.48
CA VAL A 209 9.65 1.34 -4.05
C VAL A 209 10.90 0.99 -3.24
N ASP A 210 11.47 1.95 -2.52
CA ASP A 210 12.55 1.70 -1.56
C ASP A 210 11.97 0.94 -0.37
N VAL A 211 12.28 -0.34 -0.23
CA VAL A 211 11.67 -1.20 0.79
C VAL A 211 12.02 -0.71 2.19
N ASN A 212 13.30 -0.46 2.44
CA ASN A 212 13.78 -0.02 3.75
C ASN A 212 13.21 1.35 4.14
N SER A 213 13.19 2.30 3.19
CA SER A 213 12.68 3.64 3.47
C SER A 213 11.15 3.68 3.61
N THR A 214 10.45 2.73 2.98
CA THR A 214 8.98 2.61 3.10
C THR A 214 8.60 1.95 4.41
N LEU A 215 9.24 0.84 4.78
CA LEU A 215 8.83 0.06 5.94
C LEU A 215 9.49 0.54 7.23
N GLY A 216 10.70 1.10 7.16
CA GLY A 216 11.48 1.54 8.32
C GLY A 216 11.98 0.37 9.18
N ASP A 217 12.40 0.69 10.40
CA ASP A 217 12.98 -0.26 11.36
C ASP A 217 11.97 -1.32 11.85
N ASP A 218 10.67 -1.07 11.66
CA ASP A 218 9.60 -2.02 12.00
C ASP A 218 9.60 -3.29 11.11
N ALA A 219 10.44 -3.34 10.08
CA ALA A 219 10.54 -4.41 9.10
C ALA A 219 11.80 -5.27 9.21
N ASP A 220 12.45 -5.30 10.39
CA ASP A 220 13.65 -6.11 10.67
C ASP A 220 13.56 -7.59 10.26
N ALA A 221 12.35 -8.12 10.05
CA ALA A 221 12.09 -9.49 9.60
C ALA A 221 12.13 -9.73 8.06
N PHE A 222 12.32 -8.69 7.22
CA PHE A 222 12.12 -8.79 5.76
C PHE A 222 13.38 -8.62 4.90
N PHE A 223 14.54 -9.06 5.39
CA PHE A 223 15.80 -9.01 4.64
C PHE A 223 16.23 -7.60 4.21
N LEU A 224 16.10 -6.61 5.10
CA LEU A 224 16.46 -5.21 4.82
C LEU A 224 17.92 -5.03 4.37
N GLU A 225 18.80 -5.97 4.71
CA GLU A 225 20.19 -6.02 4.24
C GLU A 225 20.30 -6.14 2.72
N GLN A 226 19.27 -6.64 2.03
CA GLN A 226 19.24 -6.70 0.57
C GLN A 226 19.12 -5.32 -0.09
N VAL A 227 18.80 -4.28 0.70
CA VAL A 227 18.59 -2.89 0.27
C VAL A 227 17.75 -2.81 -1.00
N GLU A 228 16.65 -3.57 -0.98
CA GLU A 228 15.79 -3.81 -2.13
C GLU A 228 15.07 -2.52 -2.57
N VAL A 229 14.96 -2.39 -3.89
CA VAL A 229 14.04 -1.48 -4.56
C VAL A 229 13.11 -2.33 -5.43
N SER A 230 11.85 -2.48 -5.01
CA SER A 230 10.87 -3.31 -5.73
C SER A 230 10.23 -2.48 -6.85
N MET A 231 10.34 -2.95 -8.09
CA MET A 231 9.89 -2.20 -9.28
C MET A 231 8.45 -2.60 -9.67
N PRO A 232 7.43 -1.74 -9.45
CA PRO A 232 6.05 -2.09 -9.74
C PRO A 232 5.78 -2.09 -11.25
N GLY A 233 5.01 -3.07 -11.73
CA GLY A 233 4.60 -3.17 -13.15
C GLY A 233 5.71 -3.62 -14.10
N GLY A 234 6.87 -4.05 -13.60
CA GLY A 234 8.01 -4.48 -14.41
C GLY A 234 8.97 -3.35 -14.84
N ILE A 235 9.94 -3.69 -15.70
CA ILE A 235 11.08 -2.85 -16.09
C ILE A 235 11.33 -2.97 -17.59
N TYR A 236 10.89 -2.01 -18.42
CA TYR A 236 10.95 -2.14 -19.89
C TYR A 236 11.95 -1.20 -20.58
N HIS A 237 12.09 0.04 -20.10
CA HIS A 237 12.86 1.08 -20.80
C HIS A 237 13.90 1.77 -19.93
N GLN A 238 14.19 1.18 -18.78
CA GLN A 238 15.09 1.72 -17.76
C GLN A 238 16.42 0.98 -17.72
N ILE A 239 16.58 -0.09 -18.51
CA ILE A 239 17.75 -0.97 -18.49
C ILE A 239 18.85 -0.34 -19.35
N GLN A 240 19.95 0.06 -18.72
CA GLN A 240 21.03 0.80 -19.38
C GLN A 240 22.10 -0.13 -19.96
N LYS A 241 22.47 -1.16 -19.19
CA LYS A 241 23.52 -2.12 -19.55
C LYS A 241 23.35 -3.44 -18.80
N GLY A 242 24.00 -4.48 -19.32
CA GLY A 242 24.12 -5.80 -18.71
C GLY A 242 25.59 -6.20 -18.60
N LEU A 243 25.97 -6.80 -17.48
CA LEU A 243 27.32 -7.30 -17.23
C LEU A 243 27.27 -8.79 -16.91
N THR A 244 28.15 -9.56 -17.53
CA THR A 244 28.39 -10.96 -17.10
C THR A 244 29.26 -10.97 -15.84
N LEU A 245 29.23 -12.09 -15.09
CA LEU A 245 30.15 -12.32 -13.96
C LEU A 245 31.64 -12.22 -14.33
N LYS A 246 31.99 -12.45 -15.60
CA LYS A 246 33.36 -12.35 -16.12
C LYS A 246 33.69 -10.93 -16.61
N GLY A 247 32.85 -9.94 -16.35
CA GLY A 247 33.07 -8.55 -16.71
C GLY A 247 32.77 -8.18 -18.17
N LYS A 248 32.23 -9.10 -18.99
CA LYS A 248 31.78 -8.75 -20.35
C LYS A 248 30.59 -7.79 -20.27
N LEU A 249 30.75 -6.62 -20.88
CA LEU A 249 29.77 -5.55 -20.92
C LEU A 249 28.88 -5.65 -22.17
N HIS A 250 27.58 -5.45 -21.98
CA HIS A 250 26.56 -5.32 -23.01
C HIS A 250 25.84 -3.97 -22.81
N LEU A 251 25.91 -3.08 -23.79
CA LEU A 251 25.26 -1.76 -23.73
C LEU A 251 23.89 -1.81 -24.39
N ASN A 252 22.90 -1.15 -23.78
CA ASN A 252 21.59 -0.97 -24.40
C ASN A 252 21.61 0.28 -25.28
N ILE A 253 21.84 0.09 -26.58
CA ILE A 253 21.90 1.19 -27.54
C ILE A 253 20.54 1.90 -27.66
N LEU A 254 19.43 1.19 -27.49
CA LEU A 254 18.07 1.77 -27.52
C LEU A 254 17.85 2.78 -26.38
N PHE A 255 18.48 2.55 -25.22
CA PHE A 255 18.46 3.48 -24.09
C PHE A 255 19.22 4.76 -24.41
N LEU A 256 20.40 4.65 -25.05
CA LEU A 256 21.23 5.79 -25.42
C LEU A 256 20.56 6.70 -26.46
N THR A 257 19.81 6.13 -27.40
CA THR A 257 19.10 6.90 -28.43
C THR A 257 17.86 7.65 -27.92
N ARG A 258 17.34 7.34 -26.73
CA ARG A 258 16.17 8.03 -26.13
C ARG A 258 16.54 9.22 -25.25
N ILE A 259 17.84 9.42 -24.98
CA ILE A 259 18.35 10.53 -24.16
C ILE A 259 18.92 11.68 -25.03
N MET A 260 19.14 11.42 -26.32
CA MET A 260 19.50 12.44 -27.33
C MET A 260 18.25 13.01 -27.98
#